data_AF-A0A3M1J445-F1
#
_entry.id   AF-A0A3M1J445-F1
#
_cell.length_a   1.000
_cell.length_b   1.000
_cell.length_c   1.000
_cell.angle_alpha   90.00
_cell.angle_beta   90.00
_cell.angle_gamma   90.00
#
_symmetry.space_group_name_H-M   'P 1'
#
loop_
_entity.id
_entity.type
_entity.pdbx_description
1 polymer ?
#
loop_
_entity_poly.entity_id
_entity_poly.type
_entity_poly.pdbx_seq_one_letter_code
_entity_poly.pdbx_strand_id
1 'polypeptide(L)'
;MIWLASYPRSGNTFFRNVLYAVYGLESSTYRLRRQDKHADFQDYPVVKTHLAPEQLPKAIRNYPAVYLIRDGRDAIVSSAHRRRDMVKQGSDFYLNMLYAILAKEGAFFGGWSHNVSAWTARANLCIYFKDLIADPIREIEKLRTILPLPEPRMDKLPSFADLKAGKGRYQGGRKADKAQKFFRSGKRGGWRQEMPEELHLLFWDLHGEAMVAHGFTEGQPPPLTDADRQALAQRIIRTIQARPDADKLQNELAPAMPFLLQYGRQKGVPKYYTYEHVLLSINTGLQRLLPKAAYTAVQRSVQRLALPKLLAHLRRKINSSKLRKLK
;
A
#
# COMPACT_ATOMS: atom_id res chain seq x y z
N MET A 1 -11.48 10.74 17.55
CA MET A 1 -10.55 9.75 16.98
C MET A 1 -10.67 9.73 15.45
N ILE A 2 -9.56 9.63 14.74
CA ILE A 2 -9.49 9.36 13.29
C ILE A 2 -8.57 8.17 12.98
N TRP A 3 -8.78 7.52 11.82
CA TRP A 3 -7.83 6.55 11.27
C TRP A 3 -6.72 7.26 10.48
N LEU A 4 -5.47 6.92 10.76
CA LEU A 4 -4.32 7.26 9.91
C LEU A 4 -3.87 6.00 9.17
N ALA A 5 -4.29 5.86 7.93
CA ALA A 5 -4.03 4.69 7.11
C ALA A 5 -2.97 4.94 6.05
N SER A 6 -2.33 3.86 5.58
CA SER A 6 -1.33 3.89 4.50
C SER A 6 -0.90 2.50 4.11
N TYR A 7 -0.40 2.35 2.89
CA TYR A 7 0.52 1.27 2.57
C TYR A 7 1.84 1.47 3.37
N PRO A 8 2.52 0.39 3.84
CA PRO A 8 3.79 0.52 4.53
C PRO A 8 4.80 1.40 3.80
N ARG A 9 5.60 2.15 4.57
CA ARG A 9 6.66 3.03 4.06
C ARG A 9 6.18 4.27 3.29
N SER A 10 4.93 4.67 3.50
CA SER A 10 4.33 5.90 2.93
C SER A 10 4.36 7.12 3.88
N GLY A 11 5.30 7.17 4.84
CA GLY A 11 5.53 8.38 5.65
C GLY A 11 4.80 8.50 6.99
N ASN A 12 4.16 7.43 7.50
CA ASN A 12 3.40 7.49 8.77
C ASN A 12 4.22 7.95 9.96
N THR A 13 5.45 7.44 10.08
CA THR A 13 6.30 7.80 11.22
C THR A 13 6.62 9.29 11.20
N PHE A 14 6.89 9.86 10.02
CA PHE A 14 7.12 11.29 9.90
C PHE A 14 5.88 12.08 10.29
N PHE A 15 4.74 11.76 9.67
CA PHE A 15 3.45 12.38 9.98
C PHE A 15 3.11 12.39 11.47
N ARG A 16 3.23 11.23 12.14
CA ARG A 16 2.93 11.10 13.57
C ARG A 16 3.91 11.88 14.45
N ASN A 17 5.18 11.96 14.07
CA ASN A 17 6.16 12.75 14.81
C ASN A 17 5.89 14.25 14.68
N VAL A 18 5.46 14.72 13.50
CA VAL A 18 5.05 16.12 13.33
C VAL A 18 3.80 16.40 14.16
N LEU A 19 2.77 15.53 14.11
CA LEU A 19 1.58 15.66 14.96
C LEU A 19 1.92 15.79 16.45
N TYR A 20 2.82 14.96 16.96
CA TYR A 20 3.22 15.01 18.36
C TYR A 20 4.05 16.25 18.70
N ALA A 21 5.10 16.52 17.92
CA ALA A 21 6.02 17.60 18.25
C ALA A 21 5.36 18.98 18.11
N VAL A 22 4.66 19.20 16.99
CA VAL A 22 4.06 20.49 16.65
C VAL A 22 2.73 20.71 17.37
N TYR A 23 1.86 19.69 17.42
CA TYR A 23 0.49 19.84 17.92
C TYR A 23 0.24 19.17 19.28
N GLY A 24 1.24 18.47 19.85
CA GLY A 24 1.08 17.75 21.12
C GLY A 24 0.14 16.54 21.04
N LEU A 25 -0.31 16.14 19.84
CA LEU A 25 -1.28 15.07 19.68
C LEU A 25 -0.59 13.71 19.64
N GLU A 26 -0.90 12.87 20.61
CA GLU A 26 -0.46 11.49 20.61
C GLU A 26 -1.27 10.63 19.62
N SER A 27 -0.66 9.54 19.19
CA SER A 27 -1.27 8.57 18.28
C SER A 27 -0.91 7.14 18.67
N SER A 28 -1.84 6.22 18.45
CA SER A 28 -1.67 4.79 18.70
C SER A 28 -1.53 4.00 17.39
N THR A 29 -1.53 2.68 17.46
CA THR A 29 -1.46 1.82 16.27
C THR A 29 -2.37 0.61 16.45
N TYR A 30 -3.25 0.38 15.49
CA TYR A 30 -4.07 -0.81 15.42
C TYR A 30 -3.44 -1.85 14.49
N ARG A 31 -3.48 -3.14 14.91
CA ARG A 31 -3.00 -4.30 14.14
C ARG A 31 -3.96 -5.46 14.36
N LEU A 32 -4.10 -6.32 13.34
CA LEU A 32 -4.88 -7.56 13.48
C LEU A 32 -4.11 -8.52 14.40
N ARG A 33 -4.66 -8.79 15.59
CA ARG A 33 -4.26 -9.80 16.60
C ARG A 33 -2.76 -10.14 16.69
N ARG A 34 -2.09 -9.54 17.68
CA ARG A 34 -1.43 -10.33 18.74
C ARG A 34 -2.30 -10.20 20.00
N GLN A 35 -2.17 -11.13 20.95
CA GLN A 35 -2.73 -11.02 22.31
C GLN A 35 -2.13 -9.84 23.10
N ASP A 36 -2.04 -8.68 22.48
CA ASP A 36 -1.68 -7.47 23.17
C ASP A 36 -2.95 -7.04 23.89
N LYS A 37 -2.93 -7.16 25.22
CA LYS A 37 -3.84 -6.45 26.14
C LYS A 37 -4.19 -5.14 25.46
N HIS A 38 -5.47 -4.96 25.13
CA HIS A 38 -5.94 -3.75 24.49
C HIS A 38 -5.54 -2.57 25.39
N ALA A 39 -4.39 -1.97 25.14
CA ALA A 39 -4.25 -0.55 25.41
C ALA A 39 -5.41 0.07 24.63
N ASP A 40 -6.20 0.91 25.29
CA ASP A 40 -7.35 1.58 24.73
C ASP A 40 -6.89 2.52 23.61
N PHE A 41 -6.56 1.93 22.46
CA PHE A 41 -6.05 2.64 21.29
C PHE A 41 -7.08 3.67 20.80
N GLN A 42 -8.34 3.46 21.20
CA GLN A 42 -9.49 4.32 20.97
C GLN A 42 -9.42 5.64 21.75
N ASP A 43 -8.65 5.71 22.84
CA ASP A 43 -8.45 6.92 23.64
C ASP A 43 -7.53 7.92 22.93
N TYR A 44 -6.85 7.49 21.88
CA TYR A 44 -5.98 8.35 21.10
C TYR A 44 -6.77 9.09 20.01
N PRO A 45 -6.51 10.38 19.77
CA PRO A 45 -7.17 11.13 18.72
C PRO A 45 -6.85 10.60 17.32
N VAL A 46 -5.70 9.94 17.14
CA VAL A 46 -5.24 9.38 15.86
C VAL A 46 -4.77 7.94 16.03
N VAL A 47 -5.35 7.02 15.24
CA VAL A 47 -4.99 5.59 15.28
C VAL A 47 -4.42 5.15 13.95
N LYS A 48 -3.15 4.75 13.97
CA LYS A 48 -2.44 4.34 12.75
C LYS A 48 -2.76 2.89 12.36
N THR A 49 -2.94 2.61 11.07
CA THR A 49 -3.10 1.23 10.54
C THR A 49 -2.46 1.07 9.16
N HIS A 50 -2.22 -0.19 8.77
CA HIS A 50 -1.89 -0.58 7.38
C HIS A 50 -2.95 -1.53 6.78
N LEU A 51 -3.89 -1.99 7.60
CA LEU A 51 -4.95 -2.90 7.18
C LEU A 51 -5.87 -2.23 6.15
N ALA A 52 -6.54 -3.02 5.33
CA ALA A 52 -7.64 -2.55 4.49
C ALA A 52 -8.84 -2.11 5.36
N PRO A 53 -9.72 -1.21 4.86
CA PRO A 53 -10.87 -0.74 5.63
C PRO A 53 -11.77 -1.86 6.16
N GLU A 54 -12.03 -2.89 5.35
CA GLU A 54 -12.86 -4.05 5.72
C GLU A 54 -12.26 -4.92 6.83
N GLN A 55 -10.95 -4.83 7.08
CA GLN A 55 -10.26 -5.56 8.14
C GLN A 55 -10.31 -4.83 9.49
N LEU A 56 -10.83 -3.60 9.54
CA LEU A 56 -10.99 -2.85 10.78
C LEU A 56 -12.24 -3.29 11.56
N PRO A 57 -12.28 -3.07 12.89
CA PRO A 57 -13.44 -3.46 13.70
C PRO A 57 -14.71 -2.78 13.20
N LYS A 58 -15.77 -3.56 12.96
CA LYS A 58 -17.01 -3.08 12.32
C LYS A 58 -17.62 -1.84 13.00
N ALA A 59 -17.51 -1.75 14.34
CA ALA A 59 -18.05 -0.64 15.12
C ALA A 59 -17.37 0.71 14.81
N ILE A 60 -16.06 0.69 14.52
CA ILE A 60 -15.24 1.91 14.42
C ILE A 60 -14.58 2.08 13.04
N ARG A 61 -14.68 1.09 12.14
CA ARG A 61 -14.13 1.17 10.78
C ARG A 61 -14.64 2.36 9.99
N ASN A 62 -15.78 2.93 10.41
CA ASN A 62 -16.41 4.05 9.74
C ASN A 62 -16.02 5.45 10.26
N TYR A 63 -15.12 5.53 11.24
CA TYR A 63 -14.62 6.81 11.74
C TYR A 63 -13.87 7.56 10.64
N PRO A 64 -13.74 8.90 10.73
CA PRO A 64 -13.04 9.67 9.72
C PRO A 64 -11.62 9.16 9.52
N ALA A 65 -11.13 9.21 8.29
CA ALA A 65 -9.84 8.64 7.92
C ALA A 65 -9.01 9.58 7.05
N VAL A 66 -7.71 9.61 7.35
CA VAL A 66 -6.65 10.16 6.50
C VAL A 66 -5.87 9.02 5.89
N TYR A 67 -5.66 9.06 4.58
CA TYR A 67 -4.80 8.11 3.89
C TYR A 67 -3.53 8.78 3.37
N LEU A 68 -2.36 8.24 3.76
CA LEU A 68 -1.07 8.70 3.24
C LEU A 68 -0.68 7.90 1.99
N ILE A 69 -0.51 8.59 0.87
CA ILE A 69 -0.16 8.02 -0.44
C ILE A 69 1.30 8.33 -0.77
N ARG A 70 2.06 7.33 -1.20
CA ARG A 70 3.40 7.49 -1.76
C ARG A 70 3.47 6.77 -3.10
N ASP A 71 4.32 7.26 -4.01
CA ASP A 71 4.71 6.53 -5.23
C ASP A 71 5.03 5.07 -4.86
N GLY A 72 4.32 4.12 -5.49
CA GLY A 72 4.38 2.72 -5.14
C GLY A 72 5.78 2.13 -5.32
N ARG A 73 6.56 2.63 -6.28
CA ARG A 73 7.93 2.18 -6.53
C ARG A 73 8.85 2.57 -5.39
N ASP A 74 8.76 3.83 -4.94
CA ASP A 74 9.52 4.28 -3.76
C ASP A 74 9.09 3.55 -2.48
N ALA A 75 7.79 3.26 -2.33
CA ALA A 75 7.28 2.52 -1.19
C ALA A 75 7.77 1.06 -1.17
N ILE A 76 7.85 0.42 -2.33
CA ILE A 76 8.37 -0.95 -2.52
C ILE A 76 9.88 -1.00 -2.26
N VAL A 77 10.67 -0.10 -2.86
CA VAL A 77 12.13 0.02 -2.61
C VAL A 77 12.39 0.23 -1.12
N SER A 78 11.64 1.13 -0.47
CA SER A 78 11.76 1.37 0.96
C SER A 78 11.33 0.16 1.81
N SER A 79 10.38 -0.63 1.32
CA SER A 79 9.92 -1.86 1.98
C SER A 79 10.95 -2.97 1.89
N ALA A 80 11.62 -3.10 0.74
CA ALA A 80 12.67 -4.07 0.51
C ALA A 80 13.89 -3.80 1.40
N HIS A 81 14.36 -2.55 1.51
CA HIS A 81 15.40 -2.17 2.47
C HIS A 81 15.01 -2.47 3.91
N ARG A 82 13.80 -2.04 4.33
CA ARG A 82 13.33 -2.34 5.70
C ARG A 82 13.31 -3.85 5.97
N ARG A 83 12.93 -4.65 4.98
CA ARG A 83 12.89 -6.10 5.12
C ARG A 83 14.31 -6.66 5.27
N ARG A 84 15.22 -6.30 4.36
CA ARG A 84 16.64 -6.70 4.37
C ARG A 84 17.39 -6.26 5.62
N ASP A 85 17.14 -5.07 6.14
CA ASP A 85 17.96 -4.49 7.20
C ASP A 85 17.39 -4.72 8.61
N MET A 86 16.09 -5.00 8.72
CA MET A 86 15.38 -4.96 10.00
C MET A 86 14.41 -6.11 10.27
N VAL A 87 13.81 -6.73 9.25
CA VAL A 87 12.76 -7.75 9.46
C VAL A 87 13.30 -9.16 9.23
N LYS A 88 13.93 -9.39 8.07
CA LYS A 88 14.60 -10.63 7.70
C LYS A 88 16.03 -10.23 7.32
N GLN A 89 16.87 -10.04 8.34
CA GLN A 89 18.24 -9.53 8.15
C GLN A 89 19.00 -10.38 7.14
N GLY A 90 19.64 -9.74 6.16
CA GLY A 90 20.39 -10.43 5.10
C GLY A 90 19.55 -11.07 4.00
N SER A 91 18.23 -10.82 3.96
CA SER A 91 17.40 -11.23 2.82
C SER A 91 17.76 -10.48 1.54
N ASP A 92 17.60 -11.14 0.39
CA ASP A 92 17.95 -10.57 -0.91
C ASP A 92 17.03 -9.38 -1.26
N PHE A 93 17.66 -8.29 -1.70
CA PHE A 93 16.97 -7.03 -1.98
C PHE A 93 16.05 -7.13 -3.19
N TYR A 94 16.48 -7.86 -4.24
CA TYR A 94 15.72 -8.06 -5.46
C TYR A 94 14.45 -8.89 -5.17
N LEU A 95 14.60 -10.03 -4.49
CA LEU A 95 13.47 -10.87 -4.11
C LEU A 95 12.49 -10.14 -3.17
N ASN A 96 13.01 -9.34 -2.25
CA ASN A 96 12.16 -8.52 -1.38
C ASN A 96 11.31 -7.51 -2.17
N MET A 97 11.83 -6.91 -3.24
CA MET A 97 11.04 -6.06 -4.14
C MET A 97 10.03 -6.88 -4.92
N LEU A 98 10.45 -8.00 -5.52
CA LEU A 98 9.55 -8.90 -6.26
C LEU A 98 8.36 -9.34 -5.40
N TYR A 99 8.57 -9.76 -4.16
CA TYR A 99 7.46 -10.15 -3.27
C TYR A 99 6.55 -8.99 -2.90
N ALA A 100 7.10 -7.78 -2.75
CA ALA A 100 6.29 -6.60 -2.46
C ALA A 100 5.44 -6.16 -3.66
N ILE A 101 5.94 -6.34 -4.88
CA ILE A 101 5.19 -6.12 -6.13
C ILE A 101 4.08 -7.18 -6.27
N LEU A 102 4.42 -8.47 -6.11
CA LEU A 102 3.45 -9.54 -6.33
C LEU A 102 2.38 -9.65 -5.24
N ALA A 103 2.73 -9.32 -3.99
CA ALA A 103 1.84 -9.28 -2.83
C ALA A 103 0.90 -10.51 -2.69
N LYS A 104 1.41 -11.70 -3.01
CA LYS A 104 0.62 -12.94 -3.03
C LYS A 104 0.01 -13.25 -1.67
N GLU A 105 -1.16 -13.89 -1.70
CA GLU A 105 -1.87 -14.36 -0.50
C GLU A 105 -2.14 -13.25 0.54
N GLY A 106 -2.35 -12.02 0.08
CA GLY A 106 -2.59 -10.88 0.97
C GLY A 106 -1.33 -10.35 1.68
N ALA A 107 -0.14 -10.84 1.30
CA ALA A 107 1.13 -10.29 1.78
C ALA A 107 1.21 -8.78 1.49
N PHE A 108 2.02 -8.08 2.29
CA PHE A 108 2.17 -6.62 2.17
C PHE A 108 0.81 -5.88 2.19
N PHE A 109 -0.14 -6.35 2.99
CA PHE A 109 -1.48 -5.75 3.12
C PHE A 109 -2.27 -5.74 1.81
N GLY A 110 -2.18 -6.84 1.05
CA GLY A 110 -2.88 -7.01 -0.23
C GLY A 110 -2.19 -6.34 -1.43
N GLY A 111 -1.03 -5.71 -1.23
CA GLY A 111 -0.28 -5.02 -2.28
C GLY A 111 -0.60 -3.54 -2.36
N TRP A 112 0.28 -2.80 -3.05
CA TRP A 112 0.22 -1.34 -3.06
C TRP A 112 -1.06 -0.81 -3.71
N SER A 113 -1.38 -1.23 -4.94
CA SER A 113 -2.56 -0.74 -5.66
C SER A 113 -3.86 -1.09 -4.94
N HIS A 114 -3.99 -2.32 -4.44
CA HIS A 114 -5.16 -2.73 -3.65
C HIS A 114 -5.34 -1.87 -2.40
N ASN A 115 -4.27 -1.65 -1.62
CA ASN A 115 -4.34 -0.84 -0.41
C ASN A 115 -4.70 0.63 -0.71
N VAL A 116 -4.07 1.20 -1.74
CA VAL A 116 -4.32 2.59 -2.17
C VAL A 116 -5.76 2.74 -2.63
N SER A 117 -6.22 1.90 -3.54
CA SER A 117 -7.56 2.00 -4.08
C SER A 117 -8.62 1.77 -2.99
N ALA A 118 -8.43 0.79 -2.09
CA ALA A 118 -9.38 0.51 -1.01
C ALA A 118 -9.55 1.70 -0.06
N TRP A 119 -8.43 2.34 0.31
CA TRP A 119 -8.47 3.47 1.23
C TRP A 119 -8.89 4.78 0.57
N THR A 120 -8.49 5.05 -0.67
CA THR A 120 -8.84 6.29 -1.36
C THR A 120 -10.33 6.37 -1.68
N ALA A 121 -11.00 5.23 -1.87
CA ALA A 121 -12.45 5.14 -1.94
C ALA A 121 -13.15 5.48 -0.60
N ARG A 122 -12.44 5.37 0.53
CA ARG A 122 -13.01 5.51 1.90
C ARG A 122 -12.56 6.74 2.66
N ALA A 123 -11.37 7.25 2.39
CA ALA A 123 -10.74 8.29 3.19
C ALA A 123 -11.45 9.65 3.02
N ASN A 124 -11.52 10.41 4.10
CA ASN A 124 -12.00 11.79 4.07
C ASN A 124 -10.94 12.71 3.47
N LEU A 125 -9.67 12.40 3.71
CA LEU A 125 -8.52 13.18 3.24
C LEU A 125 -7.42 12.24 2.73
N CYS A 126 -6.84 12.59 1.60
CA CYS A 126 -5.63 11.97 1.08
C CYS A 126 -4.47 12.96 1.16
N ILE A 127 -3.35 12.55 1.75
CA ILE A 127 -2.12 13.35 1.81
C ILE A 127 -1.03 12.60 1.06
N TYR A 128 -0.40 13.28 0.11
CA TYR A 128 0.69 12.70 -0.66
C TYR A 128 2.01 12.92 0.08
N PHE A 129 2.82 11.87 0.16
CA PHE A 129 4.10 11.90 0.84
C PHE A 129 5.04 12.97 0.27
N LYS A 130 4.98 13.22 -1.05
CA LYS A 130 5.77 14.28 -1.71
C LYS A 130 5.44 15.67 -1.18
N ASP A 131 4.17 15.92 -0.87
CA ASP A 131 3.68 17.20 -0.38
C ASP A 131 3.96 17.29 1.12
N LEU A 132 3.78 16.18 1.85
CA LEU A 132 4.06 16.10 3.28
C LEU A 132 5.52 16.42 3.60
N ILE A 133 6.49 15.96 2.80
CA ILE A 133 7.91 16.27 3.02
C ILE A 133 8.31 17.66 2.54
N ALA A 134 7.53 18.26 1.63
CA ALA A 134 7.80 19.60 1.11
C ALA A 134 7.25 20.68 2.06
N ASP A 135 6.05 20.48 2.59
CA ASP A 135 5.40 21.40 3.52
C ASP A 135 4.55 20.62 4.54
N PRO A 136 5.17 20.12 5.63
CA PRO A 136 4.50 19.26 6.60
C PRO A 136 3.34 19.96 7.31
N ILE A 137 3.47 21.27 7.55
CA ILE A 137 2.47 22.04 8.29
C ILE A 137 1.24 22.23 7.42
N ARG A 138 1.39 22.70 6.18
CA ARG A 138 0.27 22.85 5.25
C ARG A 138 -0.50 21.55 5.05
N GLU A 139 0.20 20.43 4.93
CA GLU A 139 -0.46 19.13 4.74
C GLU A 139 -1.18 18.63 6.00
N ILE A 140 -0.64 18.88 7.20
CA ILE A 140 -1.29 18.50 8.46
C ILE A 140 -2.46 19.42 8.79
N GLU A 141 -2.38 20.71 8.48
CA GLU A 141 -3.45 21.68 8.69
C GLU A 141 -4.75 21.29 7.96
N LYS A 142 -4.65 20.52 6.87
CA LYS A 142 -5.83 19.90 6.21
C LYS A 142 -6.64 19.00 7.14
N LEU A 143 -6.07 18.48 8.24
CA LEU A 143 -6.80 17.65 9.20
C LEU A 143 -7.87 18.43 9.96
N ARG A 144 -7.80 19.76 10.05
CA ARG A 144 -8.81 20.58 10.75
C ARG A 144 -10.23 20.31 10.28
N THR A 145 -10.41 19.84 9.04
CA THR A 145 -11.72 19.46 8.50
C THR A 145 -12.36 18.24 9.17
N ILE A 146 -11.59 17.42 9.88
CA ILE A 146 -12.04 16.15 10.48
C ILE A 146 -11.52 15.88 11.90
N LEU A 147 -10.55 16.67 12.38
CA LEU A 147 -9.94 16.53 13.68
C LEU A 147 -9.55 17.94 14.20
N PRO A 148 -10.01 18.35 15.40
CA PRO A 148 -9.56 19.60 15.98
C PRO A 148 -8.05 19.53 16.28
N LEU A 149 -7.32 20.53 15.78
CA LEU A 149 -5.89 20.66 16.01
C LEU A 149 -5.63 21.85 16.95
N PRO A 150 -4.76 21.71 17.96
CA PRO A 150 -4.21 22.83 18.69
C PRO A 150 -3.47 23.83 17.79
N GLU A 151 -3.08 24.98 18.34
CA GLU A 151 -2.19 25.90 17.64
C GLU A 151 -0.82 25.24 17.38
N PRO A 152 -0.26 25.35 16.17
CA PRO A 152 0.98 24.69 15.81
C PRO A 152 2.19 25.34 16.47
N ARG A 153 3.00 24.54 17.18
CA ARG A 153 4.33 24.96 17.65
C ARG A 153 5.36 24.76 16.55
N MET A 154 5.47 25.75 15.67
CA MET A 154 6.29 25.70 14.45
C MET A 154 7.78 25.45 14.74
N ASP A 155 8.29 25.92 15.88
CA ASP A 155 9.65 25.71 16.35
C ASP A 155 9.97 24.24 16.68
N LYS A 156 8.93 23.40 16.85
CA LYS A 156 9.06 21.97 17.17
C LYS A 156 9.04 21.06 15.95
N LEU A 157 8.95 21.59 14.73
CA LEU A 157 8.92 20.78 13.52
C LEU A 157 10.21 19.94 13.40
N PRO A 158 10.15 18.59 13.43
CA PRO A 158 11.36 17.78 13.41
C PRO A 158 12.02 17.77 12.03
N SER A 159 13.33 17.99 11.99
CA SER A 159 14.10 17.81 10.76
C SER A 159 14.29 16.32 10.43
N PHE A 160 14.60 16.02 9.17
CA PHE A 160 14.95 14.64 8.78
C PHE A 160 16.19 14.13 9.55
N ALA A 161 17.15 15.02 9.85
CA ALA A 161 18.33 14.68 10.64
C ALA A 161 17.97 14.30 12.08
N ASP A 162 17.05 15.02 12.72
CA ASP A 162 16.57 14.70 14.08
C ASP A 162 15.90 13.33 14.13
N LEU A 163 15.07 13.03 13.13
CA LEU A 163 14.41 11.73 13.00
C LEU A 163 15.43 10.61 12.80
N LYS A 164 16.44 10.82 11.96
CA LYS A 164 17.52 9.86 11.70
C LYS A 164 18.41 9.64 12.93
N ALA A 165 18.59 10.67 13.75
CA ALA A 165 19.29 10.61 15.03
C ALA A 165 18.48 9.96 16.16
N GLY A 166 17.22 9.59 15.90
CA GLY A 166 16.40 8.92 16.89
C GLY A 166 15.70 9.86 17.88
N LYS A 167 15.47 11.13 17.53
CA LYS A 167 14.78 12.09 18.41
C LYS A 167 13.24 12.03 18.30
N GLY A 168 12.70 11.14 17.46
CA GLY A 168 11.26 11.06 17.20
C GLY A 168 10.52 10.13 18.16
N ARG A 169 9.36 10.55 18.67
CA ARG A 169 8.47 9.74 19.53
C ARG A 169 8.07 8.41 18.90
N TYR A 170 7.71 8.40 17.61
CA TYR A 170 7.09 7.26 16.92
C TYR A 170 8.03 6.41 16.07
N GLN A 171 9.31 6.37 16.43
CA GLN A 171 10.29 5.47 15.83
C GLN A 171 10.28 4.05 16.42
N GLY A 172 9.32 3.72 17.29
CA GLY A 172 9.11 2.37 17.82
C GLY A 172 10.18 1.89 18.80
N GLY A 173 10.63 2.77 19.71
CA GLY A 173 11.65 2.45 20.73
C GLY A 173 13.05 2.15 20.16
N ARG A 174 13.29 2.49 18.89
CA ARG A 174 14.57 2.25 18.22
C ARG A 174 15.63 3.19 18.77
N LYS A 175 16.77 2.61 19.19
CA LYS A 175 18.05 3.33 19.39
C LYS A 175 18.52 3.94 18.07
N ALA A 176 19.44 4.91 18.14
CA ALA A 176 19.89 5.71 17.00
C ALA A 176 20.37 4.86 15.80
N ASP A 177 21.06 3.75 16.05
CA ASP A 177 21.52 2.77 15.06
C ASP A 177 20.38 2.20 14.20
N LYS A 178 19.27 1.82 14.83
CA LYS A 178 18.07 1.30 14.15
C LYS A 178 17.22 2.42 13.54
N ALA A 179 17.29 3.63 14.07
CA ALA A 179 16.62 4.81 13.50
C ALA A 179 17.28 5.22 12.18
N GLN A 180 18.62 5.20 12.09
CA GLN A 180 19.36 5.51 10.86
C GLN A 180 18.96 4.59 9.69
N LYS A 181 18.82 3.28 9.94
CA LYS A 181 18.36 2.30 8.93
C LYS A 181 16.89 2.52 8.55
N PHE A 182 16.06 2.95 9.51
CA PHE A 182 14.64 3.18 9.27
C PHE A 182 14.36 4.46 8.47
N PHE A 183 15.08 5.55 8.74
CA PHE A 183 15.03 6.84 8.03
C PHE A 183 16.16 6.92 6.99
N ARG A 184 16.01 6.16 5.89
CA ARG A 184 17.04 5.98 4.86
C ARG A 184 17.39 7.27 4.11
N SER A 185 16.48 7.73 3.25
CA SER A 185 16.71 8.90 2.39
C SER A 185 15.68 10.01 2.57
N GLY A 186 14.45 9.68 2.98
CA GLY A 186 13.36 10.67 3.12
C GLY A 186 12.93 11.35 1.81
N LYS A 187 13.51 10.95 0.67
CA LYS A 187 13.36 11.60 -0.63
C LYS A 187 12.38 10.84 -1.53
N ARG A 188 11.89 11.54 -2.56
CA ARG A 188 11.16 10.98 -3.70
C ARG A 188 12.13 10.52 -4.78
N GLY A 189 11.73 9.51 -5.55
CA GLY A 189 12.39 9.15 -6.79
C GLY A 189 13.60 8.22 -6.68
N GLY A 190 13.87 7.66 -5.49
CA GLY A 190 14.98 6.72 -5.29
C GLY A 190 14.81 5.44 -6.12
N TRP A 191 13.57 5.11 -6.50
CA TRP A 191 13.28 3.97 -7.38
C TRP A 191 14.06 4.00 -8.70
N ARG A 192 14.40 5.16 -9.27
CA ARG A 192 15.11 5.25 -10.56
C ARG A 192 16.48 4.57 -10.54
N GLN A 193 17.15 4.60 -9.39
CA GLN A 193 18.49 4.04 -9.23
C GLN A 193 18.46 2.63 -8.64
N GLU A 194 17.37 2.24 -7.96
CA GLU A 194 17.34 1.08 -7.10
C GLU A 194 16.39 -0.03 -7.57
N MET A 195 15.42 0.28 -8.44
CA MET A 195 14.48 -0.68 -9.00
C MET A 195 15.01 -1.16 -10.36
N PRO A 196 15.38 -2.45 -10.50
CA PRO A 196 15.75 -3.04 -11.78
C PRO A 196 14.64 -2.90 -12.82
N GLU A 197 15.03 -2.76 -14.08
CA GLU A 197 14.12 -2.52 -15.20
C GLU A 197 13.00 -3.58 -15.28
N GLU A 198 13.32 -4.87 -15.17
CA GLU A 198 12.32 -5.94 -15.21
C GLU A 198 11.30 -5.85 -14.05
N LEU A 199 11.72 -5.41 -12.87
CA LEU A 199 10.80 -5.18 -11.74
C LEU A 199 9.99 -3.89 -11.92
N HIS A 200 10.54 -2.89 -12.59
CA HIS A 200 9.83 -1.66 -12.94
C HIS A 200 8.73 -1.92 -13.97
N LEU A 201 9.00 -2.70 -15.01
CA LEU A 201 8.02 -3.16 -15.99
C LEU A 201 6.92 -3.99 -15.33
N LEU A 202 7.29 -4.97 -14.50
CA LEU A 202 6.34 -5.80 -13.77
C LEU A 202 5.46 -4.97 -12.83
N PHE A 203 6.06 -4.02 -12.10
CA PHE A 203 5.32 -3.11 -11.23
C PHE A 203 4.29 -2.30 -12.02
N TRP A 204 4.66 -1.75 -13.18
CA TRP A 204 3.75 -0.97 -14.01
C TRP A 204 2.61 -1.80 -14.59
N ASP A 205 2.86 -3.03 -15.04
CA ASP A 205 1.79 -3.90 -15.53
C ASP A 205 0.78 -4.26 -14.43
N LEU A 206 1.22 -4.41 -13.17
CA LEU A 206 0.36 -4.80 -12.05
C LEU A 206 -0.29 -3.63 -11.29
N HIS A 207 0.38 -2.48 -11.21
CA HIS A 207 -0.03 -1.35 -10.37
C HIS A 207 -0.23 -0.04 -11.14
N GLY A 208 0.02 -0.03 -12.45
CA GLY A 208 0.01 1.17 -13.28
C GLY A 208 -1.32 1.94 -13.26
N GLU A 209 -2.46 1.23 -13.22
CA GLU A 209 -3.78 1.87 -13.14
C GLU A 209 -3.91 2.76 -11.90
N ALA A 210 -3.49 2.26 -10.73
CA ALA A 210 -3.49 3.02 -9.48
C ALA A 210 -2.42 4.14 -9.47
N MET A 211 -1.27 3.93 -10.12
CA MET A 211 -0.25 4.97 -10.28
C MET A 211 -0.80 6.17 -11.06
N VAL A 212 -1.38 5.91 -12.24
CA VAL A 212 -2.01 6.93 -13.10
C VAL A 212 -3.16 7.61 -12.37
N ALA A 213 -4.00 6.84 -11.67
CA ALA A 213 -5.12 7.35 -10.88
C ALA A 213 -4.73 8.41 -9.84
N HIS A 214 -3.50 8.37 -9.36
CA HIS A 214 -2.94 9.27 -8.34
C HIS A 214 -1.88 10.22 -8.90
N GLY A 215 -1.81 10.38 -10.23
CA GLY A 215 -0.92 11.34 -10.90
C GLY A 215 0.56 10.95 -10.87
N PHE A 216 0.88 9.69 -10.61
CA PHE A 216 2.24 9.16 -10.72
C PHE A 216 2.47 8.59 -12.11
N THR A 217 2.72 9.45 -13.10
CA THR A 217 2.87 9.05 -14.52
C THR A 217 4.32 8.97 -14.98
N GLU A 218 5.25 9.53 -14.23
CA GLU A 218 6.66 9.58 -14.61
C GLU A 218 7.25 8.18 -14.76
N GLY A 219 7.92 7.93 -15.90
CA GLY A 219 8.56 6.66 -16.21
C GLY A 219 7.56 5.52 -16.42
N GLN A 220 6.35 5.83 -16.92
CA GLN A 220 5.39 4.83 -17.38
C GLN A 220 5.88 4.19 -18.69
N PRO A 221 6.06 2.85 -18.74
CA PRO A 221 6.38 2.15 -19.97
C PRO A 221 5.12 1.98 -20.83
N PRO A 222 5.28 1.66 -22.13
CA PRO A 222 4.19 1.17 -22.96
C PRO A 222 3.50 -0.06 -22.33
N PRO A 223 2.19 -0.26 -22.56
CA PRO A 223 1.50 -1.46 -22.11
C PRO A 223 2.15 -2.73 -22.66
N LEU A 224 2.29 -3.76 -21.83
CA LEU A 224 2.86 -5.04 -22.24
C LEU A 224 1.84 -5.89 -23.00
N THR A 225 2.27 -6.51 -24.08
CA THR A 225 1.54 -7.62 -24.72
C THR A 225 1.70 -8.91 -23.92
N ASP A 226 0.94 -9.95 -24.27
CA ASP A 226 1.09 -11.26 -23.62
C ASP A 226 2.48 -11.88 -23.90
N ALA A 227 3.04 -11.65 -25.09
CA ALA A 227 4.41 -12.06 -25.41
C ALA A 227 5.44 -11.32 -24.55
N ASP A 228 5.27 -10.00 -24.36
CA ASP A 228 6.15 -9.21 -23.50
C ASP A 228 6.10 -9.69 -22.05
N ARG A 229 4.92 -10.03 -21.53
CA ARG A 229 4.76 -10.58 -20.18
C ARG A 229 5.50 -11.91 -20.02
N GLN A 230 5.40 -12.81 -21.00
CA GLN A 230 6.12 -14.08 -20.97
C GLN A 230 7.64 -13.87 -21.02
N ALA A 231 8.11 -12.99 -21.90
CA ALA A 231 9.52 -12.62 -21.98
C ALA A 231 10.03 -12.00 -20.66
N LEU A 232 9.22 -11.14 -20.05
CA LEU A 232 9.52 -10.50 -18.76
C LEU A 232 9.63 -11.52 -17.63
N ALA A 233 8.69 -12.46 -17.51
CA ALA A 233 8.77 -13.55 -16.53
C ALA A 233 10.05 -14.37 -16.70
N GLN A 234 10.40 -14.73 -17.93
CA GLN A 234 11.65 -15.46 -18.21
C GLN A 234 12.89 -14.64 -17.85
N ARG A 235 12.89 -13.33 -18.13
CA ARG A 235 13.97 -12.42 -17.74
C ARG A 235 14.16 -12.39 -16.21
N ILE A 236 13.06 -12.33 -15.44
CA ILE A 236 13.11 -12.38 -13.97
C ILE A 236 13.71 -13.70 -13.48
N ILE A 237 13.27 -14.84 -14.03
CA ILE A 237 13.76 -16.17 -13.67
C ILE A 237 15.26 -16.29 -13.97
N ARG A 238 15.68 -15.92 -15.19
CA ARG A 238 17.10 -15.94 -15.60
C ARG A 238 17.97 -15.04 -14.75
N THR A 239 17.47 -13.85 -14.39
CA THR A 239 18.18 -12.91 -13.51
C THR A 239 18.49 -13.55 -12.16
N ILE A 240 17.58 -14.35 -11.62
CA ILE A 240 17.78 -15.06 -10.34
C ILE A 240 18.74 -16.26 -10.54
N GLN A 241 18.59 -17.01 -11.63
CA GLN A 241 19.45 -18.16 -11.94
C GLN A 241 20.91 -17.77 -12.20
N ALA A 242 21.17 -16.56 -12.70
CA ALA A 242 22.53 -16.07 -12.98
C ALA A 242 23.29 -15.59 -11.73
N ARG A 243 22.67 -15.62 -10.54
CA ARG A 243 23.29 -15.12 -9.31
C ARG A 243 24.19 -16.17 -8.66
N PRO A 244 25.30 -15.78 -8.00
CA PRO A 244 26.20 -16.74 -7.33
C PRO A 244 25.52 -17.62 -6.28
N ASP A 245 24.44 -17.14 -5.67
CA ASP A 245 23.63 -17.82 -4.66
C ASP A 245 22.30 -18.37 -5.24
N ALA A 246 22.27 -18.71 -6.53
CA ALA A 246 21.08 -19.11 -7.27
C ALA A 246 20.26 -20.21 -6.57
N ASP A 247 20.87 -21.28 -6.04
CA ASP A 247 20.13 -22.38 -5.41
C ASP A 247 19.31 -21.90 -4.20
N LYS A 248 19.90 -21.03 -3.37
CA LYS A 248 19.21 -20.41 -2.24
C LYS A 248 18.07 -19.50 -2.74
N LEU A 249 18.34 -18.67 -3.75
CA LEU A 249 17.35 -17.72 -4.26
C LEU A 249 16.19 -18.42 -4.99
N GLN A 250 16.45 -19.54 -5.66
CA GLN A 250 15.41 -20.36 -6.30
C GLN A 250 14.46 -20.96 -5.26
N ASN A 251 15.00 -21.47 -4.15
CA ASN A 251 14.19 -21.94 -3.03
C ASN A 251 13.33 -20.83 -2.44
N GLU A 252 13.89 -19.61 -2.29
CA GLU A 252 13.09 -18.47 -1.86
C GLU A 252 12.02 -18.11 -2.89
N LEU A 253 12.32 -18.15 -4.20
CA LEU A 253 11.43 -17.78 -5.31
C LEU A 253 10.27 -18.76 -5.51
N ALA A 254 10.37 -20.00 -5.04
CA ALA A 254 9.39 -21.06 -5.24
C ALA A 254 7.91 -20.63 -5.07
N PRO A 255 7.52 -19.82 -4.06
CA PRO A 255 6.13 -19.36 -3.91
C PRO A 255 5.65 -18.42 -5.03
N ALA A 256 6.56 -17.70 -5.70
CA ALA A 256 6.22 -16.82 -6.81
C ALA A 256 6.25 -17.53 -8.17
N MET A 257 6.89 -18.71 -8.26
CA MET A 257 7.09 -19.44 -9.51
C MET A 257 5.78 -19.76 -10.26
N PRO A 258 4.70 -20.23 -9.60
CA PRO A 258 3.45 -20.51 -10.31
C PRO A 258 2.88 -19.28 -11.02
N PHE A 259 3.00 -18.10 -10.41
CA PHE A 259 2.59 -16.86 -11.05
C PHE A 259 3.47 -16.53 -12.24
N LEU A 260 4.79 -16.55 -12.07
CA LEU A 260 5.73 -16.22 -13.15
C LEU A 260 5.56 -17.15 -14.36
N LEU A 261 5.35 -18.45 -14.14
CA LEU A 261 5.12 -19.42 -15.21
C LEU A 261 3.81 -19.19 -15.96
N GLN A 262 2.78 -18.67 -15.29
CA GLN A 262 1.48 -18.36 -15.92
C GLN A 262 1.39 -16.91 -16.46
N TYR A 263 2.33 -16.05 -16.11
CA TYR A 263 2.33 -14.65 -16.47
C TYR A 263 2.44 -14.48 -18.00
N GLY A 264 1.41 -13.90 -18.60
CA GLY A 264 1.28 -13.77 -20.06
C GLY A 264 0.85 -15.03 -20.81
N ARG A 265 0.60 -16.18 -20.15
CA ARG A 265 0.17 -17.43 -20.82
C ARG A 265 -1.35 -17.60 -20.96
N GLN A 266 -2.12 -16.82 -20.22
CA GLN A 266 -3.57 -16.96 -20.21
C GLN A 266 -4.22 -16.10 -21.29
N LYS A 267 -4.57 -16.68 -22.44
CA LYS A 267 -5.48 -16.03 -23.40
C LYS A 267 -6.87 -15.91 -22.77
N GLY A 268 -7.32 -14.68 -22.52
CA GLY A 268 -8.71 -14.40 -22.11
C GLY A 268 -9.11 -14.82 -20.68
N VAL A 269 -8.16 -15.20 -19.81
CA VAL A 269 -8.46 -15.31 -18.37
C VAL A 269 -8.37 -13.90 -17.78
N PRO A 270 -9.29 -13.49 -16.88
CA PRO A 270 -9.31 -12.15 -16.37
C PRO A 270 -7.93 -11.78 -15.84
N LYS A 271 -7.39 -10.66 -16.35
CA LYS A 271 -6.46 -9.79 -15.61
C LYS A 271 -6.76 -10.00 -14.12
N TYR A 272 -5.78 -10.27 -13.26
CA TYR A 272 -5.99 -10.49 -11.82
C TYR A 272 -6.53 -9.22 -11.12
N TYR A 273 -7.60 -8.62 -11.63
CA TYR A 273 -8.59 -8.01 -10.79
C TYR A 273 -9.12 -9.15 -9.92
N THR A 274 -8.72 -9.18 -8.66
CA THR A 274 -9.57 -9.88 -7.69
C THR A 274 -10.98 -9.30 -7.83
N TYR A 275 -11.99 -10.05 -7.40
CA TYR A 275 -13.35 -9.53 -7.36
C TYR A 275 -13.43 -8.15 -6.71
N GLU A 276 -12.64 -7.93 -5.65
CA GLU A 276 -12.52 -6.61 -5.04
C GLU A 276 -11.96 -5.56 -6.00
N HIS A 277 -10.96 -5.89 -6.82
CA HIS A 277 -10.34 -4.96 -7.76
C HIS A 277 -11.29 -4.56 -8.91
N VAL A 278 -12.15 -5.46 -9.42
CA VAL A 278 -13.19 -5.09 -10.41
C VAL A 278 -14.20 -4.14 -9.80
N LEU A 279 -14.72 -4.48 -8.61
CA LEU A 279 -15.66 -3.62 -7.90
C LEU A 279 -15.05 -2.26 -7.58
N LEU A 280 -13.79 -2.25 -7.18
CA LEU A 280 -13.07 -1.04 -6.83
C LEU A 280 -12.84 -0.16 -8.06
N SER A 281 -12.51 -0.75 -9.21
CA SER A 281 -12.35 -0.02 -10.47
C SER A 281 -13.68 0.59 -10.95
N ILE A 282 -14.77 -0.17 -10.87
CA ILE A 282 -16.13 0.34 -11.13
C ILE A 282 -16.44 1.47 -10.15
N ASN A 283 -16.14 1.28 -8.88
CA ASN A 283 -16.47 2.24 -7.84
C ASN A 283 -15.68 3.55 -7.98
N THR A 284 -14.37 3.46 -8.25
CA THR A 284 -13.50 4.59 -8.54
C THR A 284 -13.91 5.30 -9.82
N GLY A 285 -14.31 4.56 -10.86
CA GLY A 285 -14.87 5.14 -12.09
C GLY A 285 -16.16 5.93 -11.84
N LEU A 286 -17.10 5.35 -11.08
CA LEU A 286 -18.34 6.03 -10.68
C LEU A 286 -18.07 7.26 -9.82
N GLN A 287 -17.10 7.19 -8.90
CA GLN A 287 -16.72 8.33 -8.06
C GLN A 287 -16.14 9.49 -8.87
N ARG A 288 -15.45 9.20 -9.99
CA ARG A 288 -14.92 10.23 -10.89
C ARG A 288 -16.00 10.89 -11.75
N LEU A 289 -16.96 10.09 -12.21
CA LEU A 289 -17.98 10.53 -13.17
C LEU A 289 -19.19 11.19 -12.50
N LEU A 290 -19.45 10.88 -11.23
CA LEU A 290 -20.66 11.34 -10.54
C LEU A 290 -20.36 12.43 -9.50
N PRO A 291 -21.21 13.47 -9.40
CA PRO A 291 -21.20 14.37 -8.26
C PRO A 291 -21.34 13.61 -6.94
N LYS A 292 -20.69 14.09 -5.88
CA LYS A 292 -20.59 13.39 -4.58
C LYS A 292 -21.94 12.93 -4.01
N ALA A 293 -22.99 13.74 -4.18
CA ALA A 293 -24.35 13.38 -3.75
C ALA A 293 -24.93 12.19 -4.55
N ALA A 294 -24.73 12.18 -5.87
CA ALA A 294 -25.19 11.11 -6.75
C ALA A 294 -24.41 9.80 -6.51
N TYR A 295 -23.09 9.88 -6.36
CA TYR A 295 -22.27 8.73 -5.99
C TYR A 295 -22.70 8.13 -4.63
N THR A 296 -22.99 8.98 -3.65
CA THR A 296 -23.46 8.54 -2.32
C THR A 296 -24.83 7.85 -2.41
N ALA A 297 -25.73 8.35 -3.26
CA ALA A 297 -27.02 7.72 -3.51
C ALA A 297 -26.87 6.36 -4.22
N VAL A 298 -26.02 6.27 -5.26
CA VAL A 298 -25.70 5.02 -5.94
C VAL A 298 -25.10 3.99 -4.98
N GLN A 299 -24.16 4.40 -4.12
CA GLN A 299 -23.58 3.53 -3.09
C GLN A 299 -24.63 3.01 -2.10
N ARG A 300 -25.55 3.87 -1.63
CA ARG A 300 -26.65 3.45 -0.75
C ARG A 300 -27.62 2.49 -1.44
N SER A 301 -27.91 2.71 -2.72
CA SER A 301 -28.78 1.84 -3.52
C SER A 301 -28.12 0.49 -3.81
N VAL A 302 -26.82 0.47 -4.13
CA VAL A 302 -26.02 -0.74 -4.32
C VAL A 302 -25.96 -1.58 -3.03
N GLN A 303 -25.88 -0.95 -1.86
CA GLN A 303 -25.93 -1.62 -0.56
C GLN A 303 -27.32 -2.17 -0.20
N ARG A 304 -28.40 -1.58 -0.73
CA ARG A 304 -29.81 -1.97 -0.48
C ARG A 304 -30.33 -2.99 -1.48
N LEU A 305 -29.87 -2.95 -2.72
CA LEU A 305 -30.23 -3.94 -3.73
C LEU A 305 -29.70 -5.30 -3.30
N ALA A 306 -30.42 -6.36 -3.66
CA ALA A 306 -30.06 -7.76 -3.42
C ALA A 306 -28.77 -8.20 -4.14
N LEU A 307 -27.87 -7.27 -4.47
CA LEU A 307 -26.57 -7.49 -5.04
C LEU A 307 -25.77 -8.50 -4.22
N PRO A 308 -25.73 -8.51 -2.87
CA PRO A 308 -25.07 -9.59 -2.13
C PRO A 308 -25.65 -10.98 -2.41
N LYS A 309 -26.97 -11.08 -2.68
CA LYS A 309 -27.64 -12.34 -3.06
C LYS A 309 -27.37 -12.71 -4.52
N LEU A 310 -27.41 -11.74 -5.44
CA LEU A 310 -27.05 -11.90 -6.87
C LEU A 310 -25.57 -12.33 -7.01
N LEU A 311 -24.69 -11.73 -6.22
CA LEU A 311 -23.26 -11.99 -6.16
C LEU A 311 -22.96 -13.34 -5.50
N ALA A 312 -23.70 -13.74 -4.45
CA ALA A 312 -23.62 -15.09 -3.88
C ALA A 312 -24.16 -16.16 -4.84
N HIS A 313 -25.12 -15.82 -5.69
CA HIS A 313 -25.65 -16.67 -6.75
C HIS A 313 -24.65 -16.81 -7.90
N LEU A 314 -24.02 -15.72 -8.34
CA LEU A 314 -22.94 -15.72 -9.34
C LEU A 314 -21.70 -16.48 -8.84
N ARG A 315 -21.29 -16.29 -7.58
CA ARG A 315 -20.19 -17.04 -6.94
C ARG A 315 -20.49 -18.54 -6.89
N ARG A 316 -21.74 -18.93 -6.62
CA ARG A 316 -22.17 -20.33 -6.68
C ARG A 316 -22.17 -20.88 -8.10
N LYS A 317 -22.65 -20.12 -9.10
CA LYS A 317 -22.61 -20.53 -10.51
C LYS A 317 -21.19 -20.65 -11.07
N ILE A 318 -20.29 -19.73 -10.75
CA ILE A 318 -18.88 -19.76 -11.17
C ILE A 318 -18.15 -20.98 -10.55
N ASN A 319 -18.47 -21.33 -9.30
CA ASN A 319 -17.91 -22.51 -8.64
C ASN A 319 -18.59 -23.84 -9.04
N SER A 320 -19.85 -23.81 -9.51
CA SER A 320 -20.61 -25.00 -9.92
C SER A 320 -20.56 -25.30 -11.41
N SER A 321 -20.23 -24.33 -12.27
CA SER A 321 -19.97 -24.55 -13.70
C SER A 321 -18.56 -25.11 -13.88
N LYS A 322 -18.48 -26.43 -14.02
CA LYS A 322 -17.33 -27.24 -14.44
C LYS A 322 -16.25 -26.49 -15.25
N LEU A 323 -15.16 -26.10 -14.60
CA LEU A 323 -13.82 -25.96 -15.19
C LEU A 323 -12.96 -27.24 -14.99
N ARG A 324 -13.59 -28.35 -14.59
CA ARG A 324 -13.04 -29.70 -14.75
C ARG A 324 -13.48 -30.27 -16.08
N LYS A 325 -12.82 -29.87 -17.17
CA LYS A 325 -12.68 -30.60 -18.44
C LYS A 325 -12.04 -29.65 -19.45
N LEU A 326 -10.72 -29.56 -19.41
CA LEU A 326 -9.84 -29.34 -20.55
C LEU A 326 -8.50 -29.91 -20.08
N LYS A 327 -8.25 -31.16 -20.50
CA LYS A 327 -6.96 -31.83 -20.39
C LYS A 327 -5.97 -31.14 -21.33
#